data_AF-A0AAN8XXF9-F1
#
_entry.id   AF-A0AAN8XXF9-F1
#
_cell.length_a   1.000
_cell.length_b   1.000
_cell.length_c   1.000
_cell.angle_alpha   90.00
_cell.angle_beta   90.00
_cell.angle_gamma   90.00
#
_symmetry.space_group_name_H-M   'P 1'
#
loop_
_entity.id
_entity.type
_entity.pdbx_description
1 polymer ?
#
loop_
_entity_poly.entity_id
_entity_poly.type
_entity_poly.pdbx_seq_one_letter_code
_entity_poly.pdbx_strand_id
1 'polypeptide(L)'
;MYRTNWGIGHGLKDILEAHKGPFTGQGHKGLYEILTTSWHAQLSLNLAMLGSLTIVVAHHMYSMPPYPYLATDYGTQLSLFTHHMWIGGFLIVGAAAHAAIFMGVLKICFQIPLYNYNPFLLNGYKTPML
;
A
#
# COMPACT_ATOMS: atom_id res chain seq x y z
N MET A 1 -11.28 11.80 13.84
CA MET A 1 -11.22 10.32 13.69
C MET A 1 -10.07 9.73 14.50
N TYR A 2 -8.83 10.16 14.26
CA TYR A 2 -7.65 9.68 15.00
C TYR A 2 -7.41 10.48 16.29
N ARG A 3 -6.99 9.78 17.36
CA ARG A 3 -6.69 10.36 18.67
C ARG A 3 -5.41 11.17 18.62
N THR A 4 -5.45 12.38 19.16
CA THR A 4 -4.27 13.27 19.34
C THR A 4 -4.19 13.72 20.80
N ASN A 5 -3.40 14.76 21.10
CA ASN A 5 -3.16 15.25 22.47
C ASN A 5 -4.43 15.63 23.26
N TRP A 6 -5.56 15.85 22.57
CA TRP A 6 -6.82 16.28 23.15
C TRP A 6 -7.72 15.11 23.59
N GLY A 7 -7.21 13.88 23.63
CA GLY A 7 -7.88 12.70 24.19
C GLY A 7 -9.06 12.14 23.38
N ILE A 8 -9.60 12.91 22.43
CA ILE A 8 -10.74 12.54 21.59
C ILE A 8 -10.26 11.88 20.29
N GLY A 9 -10.83 10.71 19.97
CA GLY A 9 -10.57 9.94 18.74
C GLY A 9 -10.07 8.52 19.01
N HIS A 10 -9.73 7.80 17.94
CA HIS A 10 -9.26 6.42 18.01
C HIS A 10 -7.73 6.31 17.82
N GLY A 11 -7.08 5.45 18.62
CA GLY A 11 -5.71 5.05 18.35
C GLY A 11 -5.65 4.10 17.15
N LEU A 12 -4.77 4.37 16.19
CA LEU A 12 -4.56 3.49 15.01
C LEU A 12 -4.18 2.08 15.42
N LYS A 13 -3.29 1.95 16.41
CA LYS A 13 -2.89 0.66 16.98
C LYS A 13 -4.06 -0.08 17.61
N ASP A 14 -4.87 0.62 18.40
CA ASP A 14 -6.04 0.04 19.09
C ASP A 14 -7.07 -0.47 18.07
N ILE A 15 -7.32 0.29 17.00
CA ILE A 15 -8.21 -0.14 15.90
C ILE A 15 -7.65 -1.40 15.23
N LEU A 16 -6.36 -1.42 14.88
CA LEU A 16 -5.74 -2.55 14.20
C LEU A 16 -5.79 -3.82 15.06
N GLU A 17 -5.43 -3.73 16.34
CA GLU A 17 -5.43 -4.90 17.22
C GLU A 17 -6.83 -5.41 17.59
N ALA A 18 -7.85 -4.56 17.52
CA ALA A 18 -9.24 -4.96 17.72
C ALA A 18 -9.78 -5.82 16.55
N HIS A 19 -9.20 -5.71 15.35
CA HIS A 19 -9.64 -6.49 14.18
C HIS A 19 -9.00 -7.88 14.16
N LYS A 20 -9.65 -8.83 14.84
CA LYS A 20 -9.30 -10.26 14.87
C LYS A 20 -10.52 -11.09 14.52
N GLY A 21 -10.32 -12.12 13.70
CA GLY A 21 -11.38 -13.05 13.28
C GLY A 21 -11.02 -14.50 13.61
N PRO A 22 -12.01 -15.40 13.63
CA PRO A 22 -11.80 -16.82 13.95
C PRO A 22 -10.83 -17.52 12.98
N PHE A 23 -10.69 -17.01 11.76
CA PHE A 23 -9.82 -17.56 10.72
C PHE A 23 -8.47 -16.83 10.56
N THR A 24 -8.28 -15.66 11.19
CA THR A 24 -7.10 -14.80 10.99
C THR A 24 -6.12 -14.80 12.17
N GLY A 25 -6.33 -15.66 13.16
CA GLY A 25 -5.44 -15.82 14.32
C GLY A 25 -5.29 -14.53 15.12
N GLN A 26 -4.09 -13.93 15.11
CA GLN A 26 -3.82 -12.66 15.81
C GLN A 26 -4.26 -11.40 15.04
N GLY A 27 -4.93 -11.54 13.89
CA GLY A 27 -5.52 -10.42 13.14
C GLY A 27 -4.47 -9.43 12.64
N HIS A 28 -4.68 -8.12 12.82
CA HIS A 28 -3.73 -7.08 12.37
C HIS A 28 -2.62 -6.73 13.38
N LYS A 29 -2.36 -7.58 14.38
CA LYS A 29 -1.30 -7.34 15.37
C LYS A 29 0.08 -7.23 14.70
N GLY A 30 0.85 -6.18 15.03
CA GLY A 30 2.19 -5.96 14.46
C GLY A 30 2.22 -5.15 13.17
N LEU A 31 1.07 -4.87 12.55
CA LEU A 31 1.00 -4.11 11.28
C LEU A 31 1.30 -2.62 11.49
N TYR A 32 0.90 -2.07 12.65
CA TYR A 32 1.25 -0.70 13.03
C TYR A 32 2.76 -0.53 13.16
N GLU A 33 3.43 -1.47 13.83
CA GLU A 33 4.88 -1.48 14.00
C GLU A 33 5.60 -1.61 12.66
N ILE A 34 5.14 -2.49 11.76
CA ILE A 34 5.71 -2.62 10.41
C ILE A 34 5.63 -1.30 9.63
N LEU A 35 4.45 -0.68 9.60
CA LEU A 35 4.24 0.53 8.82
C LEU A 35 4.94 1.73 9.45
N THR A 36 5.11 1.80 10.76
CA THR A 36 5.80 2.94 11.41
C THR A 36 7.32 2.82 11.41
N THR A 37 7.86 1.61 11.30
CA THR A 37 9.32 1.37 11.38
C THR A 37 9.99 1.20 10.01
N SER A 38 9.25 0.79 8.97
CA SER A 38 9.82 0.58 7.64
C SER A 38 9.35 1.62 6.61
N TRP A 39 10.31 2.38 6.08
CA TRP A 39 10.09 3.27 4.95
C TRP A 39 9.73 2.52 3.67
N HIS A 40 10.30 1.32 3.44
CA HIS A 40 9.97 0.51 2.27
C HIS A 40 8.54 -0.02 2.32
N ALA A 41 8.03 -0.37 3.52
CA ALA A 41 6.64 -0.78 3.69
C ALA A 41 5.66 0.38 3.42
N GLN A 42 5.93 1.58 3.95
CA GLN A 42 5.10 2.77 3.66
C GLN A 42 5.14 3.13 2.16
N LEU A 43 6.33 3.16 1.56
CA LEU A 43 6.48 3.53 0.17
C LEU A 43 5.81 2.52 -0.77
N SER A 44 5.91 1.22 -0.48
CA SER A 44 5.22 0.18 -1.25
C SER A 44 3.71 0.40 -1.27
N LEU A 45 3.09 0.61 -0.11
CA LEU A 45 1.64 0.81 -0.02
C LEU A 45 1.21 2.12 -0.70
N ASN A 46 1.97 3.19 -0.52
CA ASN A 46 1.68 4.48 -1.15
C ASN A 46 1.79 4.40 -2.68
N LEU A 47 2.81 3.72 -3.21
CA LEU A 47 2.97 3.52 -4.66
C LEU A 47 1.86 2.65 -5.24
N ALA A 48 1.40 1.61 -4.52
CA ALA A 48 0.31 0.76 -4.97
C ALA A 48 -1.00 1.55 -5.09
N MET A 49 -1.31 2.35 -4.07
CA MET A 49 -2.51 3.18 -4.05
C MET A 49 -2.43 4.32 -5.08
N LEU A 50 -1.29 5.02 -5.16
CA LEU A 50 -1.11 6.12 -6.10
C LEU A 50 -1.12 5.63 -7.55
N GLY A 51 -0.45 4.52 -7.85
CA GLY A 51 -0.44 3.94 -9.19
C GLY A 51 -1.83 3.47 -9.64
N SER A 52 -2.61 2.89 -8.72
CA SER A 52 -4.02 2.56 -8.98
C SER A 52 -4.85 3.83 -9.23
N LEU A 53 -4.62 4.87 -8.44
CA LEU A 53 -5.33 6.14 -8.56
C LEU A 53 -5.04 6.83 -9.90
N THR A 54 -3.80 6.84 -10.39
CA THR A 54 -3.50 7.46 -11.70
C THR A 54 -4.20 6.71 -12.85
N ILE A 55 -4.33 5.38 -12.77
CA ILE A 55 -5.10 4.59 -13.75
C ILE A 55 -6.59 4.96 -13.70
N VAL A 56 -7.15 5.09 -12.50
CA VAL A 56 -8.55 5.52 -12.32
C VAL A 56 -8.75 6.92 -12.89
N VAL A 57 -7.82 7.85 -12.64
CA VAL A 57 -7.83 9.20 -13.20
C VAL A 57 -7.82 9.16 -14.74
N ALA A 58 -7.04 8.29 -15.36
CA ALA A 58 -7.03 8.13 -16.82
C ALA A 58 -8.43 7.81 -17.37
N HIS A 59 -9.12 6.84 -16.75
CA HIS A 59 -10.48 6.45 -17.14
C HIS A 59 -11.50 7.55 -16.88
N HIS A 60 -11.37 8.27 -15.76
CA HIS A 60 -12.28 9.38 -15.43
C HIS A 60 -12.09 10.57 -16.38
N MET A 61 -10.85 10.95 -16.70
CA MET A 61 -10.58 12.09 -17.58
C MET A 61 -11.00 11.84 -19.03
N TYR A 62 -10.89 10.60 -19.51
CA TYR A 62 -11.37 10.24 -20.85
C TYR A 62 -12.91 10.29 -20.94
N SER A 63 -13.62 9.78 -19.92
CA SER A 63 -15.10 9.70 -19.92
C SER A 63 -15.80 10.97 -19.42
N MET A 64 -15.14 11.76 -18.58
CA MET A 64 -15.64 13.02 -18.02
C MET A 64 -14.57 14.11 -18.19
N PRO A 65 -14.47 14.73 -19.38
CA PRO A 65 -13.47 15.76 -19.68
C PRO A 65 -13.64 16.98 -18.76
N PRO A 66 -12.71 17.26 -17.83
CA PRO A 66 -12.89 18.31 -16.83
C PRO A 66 -12.52 19.72 -17.35
N TYR A 67 -11.89 19.81 -18.53
CA TYR A 67 -11.40 21.07 -19.11
C TYR A 67 -12.21 21.47 -20.35
N PRO A 68 -12.51 22.78 -20.54
CA PRO A 68 -13.16 23.28 -21.75
C PRO A 68 -12.38 22.89 -23.02
N TYR A 69 -13.08 22.52 -24.08
CA TYR A 69 -12.53 22.13 -25.39
C TYR A 69 -11.66 20.86 -25.42
N LEU A 70 -11.42 20.21 -24.28
CA LEU A 70 -10.64 18.97 -24.21
C LEU A 70 -11.32 17.80 -24.96
N ALA A 71 -12.66 17.73 -24.91
CA ALA A 71 -13.43 16.67 -25.54
C ALA A 71 -13.30 16.65 -27.08
N THR A 72 -12.96 17.78 -27.69
CA THR A 72 -12.76 17.91 -29.13
C THR A 72 -11.29 17.81 -29.55
N ASP A 73 -10.37 17.91 -28.60
CA ASP A 73 -8.93 17.72 -28.84
C ASP A 73 -8.54 16.24 -28.57
N TYR A 74 -8.77 15.41 -29.58
CA TYR A 74 -8.49 13.97 -29.51
C TYR A 74 -7.01 13.65 -29.24
N GLY A 75 -6.09 14.48 -29.72
CA GLY A 75 -4.66 14.28 -29.53
C GLY A 75 -4.28 14.41 -28.06
N THR A 76 -4.78 15.45 -27.40
CA THR A 76 -4.56 15.67 -25.97
C THR A 76 -5.26 14.60 -25.13
N GLN A 77 -6.48 14.19 -25.48
CA GLN A 77 -7.22 13.16 -24.73
C GLN A 77 -6.50 11.79 -24.77
N LEU A 78 -6.02 11.36 -25.95
CA LEU A 78 -5.26 10.12 -26.10
C LEU A 78 -3.91 10.17 -25.36
N SER A 79 -3.22 11.31 -25.46
CA SER A 79 -1.92 11.52 -24.80
C SER A 79 -2.06 11.49 -23.28
N LEU A 80 -3.06 12.17 -22.71
CA LEU A 80 -3.30 12.18 -21.27
C LEU A 80 -3.69 10.79 -20.74
N PHE A 81 -4.53 10.06 -21.47
CA PHE A 81 -4.92 8.70 -21.10
C PHE A 81 -3.69 7.78 -21.06
N THR A 82 -2.93 7.72 -22.15
CA THR A 82 -1.74 6.85 -22.23
C THR A 82 -0.68 7.24 -21.21
N HIS A 83 -0.45 8.53 -20.98
CA HIS A 83 0.47 9.03 -19.96
C HIS A 83 0.12 8.54 -18.55
N HIS A 84 -1.13 8.71 -18.11
CA HIS A 84 -1.56 8.29 -16.77
C HIS A 84 -1.60 6.77 -16.60
N MET A 85 -1.92 6.02 -17.67
CA MET A 85 -1.84 4.55 -17.68
C MET A 85 -0.41 4.05 -17.50
N TRP A 86 0.55 4.64 -18.22
CA TRP A 86 1.96 4.25 -18.11
C TRP A 86 2.55 4.61 -16.75
N ILE A 87 2.31 5.83 -16.25
CA ILE A 87 2.74 6.22 -14.91
C ILE A 87 2.16 5.28 -13.86
N GLY A 88 0.86 4.96 -13.95
CA GLY A 88 0.22 4.02 -13.04
C GLY A 88 0.86 2.64 -13.07
N GLY A 89 1.15 2.12 -14.26
CA GLY A 89 1.89 0.87 -14.44
C GLY A 89 3.27 0.89 -13.76
N PHE A 90 4.06 1.95 -13.98
CA PHE A 90 5.37 2.09 -13.35
C PHE A 90 5.29 2.15 -11.81
N LEU A 91 4.32 2.88 -11.27
CA LEU A 91 4.13 3.00 -9.82
C LEU A 91 3.69 1.67 -9.20
N ILE A 92 2.82 0.90 -9.86
CA ILE A 92 2.40 -0.43 -9.37
C ILE A 92 3.57 -1.42 -9.37
N VAL A 93 4.40 -1.43 -10.42
CA VAL A 93 5.61 -2.26 -10.45
C VAL A 93 6.60 -1.82 -9.38
N GLY A 94 6.78 -0.51 -9.19
CA GLY A 94 7.57 0.05 -8.09
C GLY A 94 7.07 -0.38 -6.71
N ALA A 95 5.74 -0.43 -6.51
CA ALA A 95 5.14 -0.90 -5.27
C ALA A 95 5.52 -2.36 -4.97
N ALA A 96 5.44 -3.23 -5.98
CA ALA A 96 5.85 -4.63 -5.86
C ALA A 96 7.35 -4.78 -5.58
N ALA A 97 8.20 -3.97 -6.23
CA ALA A 97 9.64 -3.95 -5.96
C ALA A 97 9.95 -3.54 -4.51
N HIS A 98 9.31 -2.48 -4.01
CA HIS A 98 9.50 -2.04 -2.61
C HIS A 98 8.93 -3.03 -1.59
N ALA A 99 7.85 -3.75 -1.92
CA ALA A 99 7.35 -4.86 -1.09
C ALA A 99 8.38 -6.00 -1.02
N ALA A 100 8.97 -6.38 -2.15
CA ALA A 100 10.00 -7.40 -2.21
C ALA A 100 11.26 -6.99 -1.44
N ILE A 101 11.67 -5.72 -1.51
CA ILE A 101 12.78 -5.18 -0.71
C ILE A 101 12.44 -5.21 0.78
N PHE A 102 11.24 -4.78 1.18
CA PHE A 102 10.81 -4.86 2.58
C PHE A 102 10.92 -6.29 3.13
N MET A 103 10.43 -7.27 2.37
CA MET A 103 10.51 -8.69 2.76
C MET A 103 11.94 -9.24 2.71
N GLY A 104 12.74 -8.84 1.73
CA GLY A 104 14.13 -9.29 1.55
C GLY A 104 15.11 -8.70 2.57
N VAL A 105 14.98 -7.40 2.88
CA VAL A 105 15.81 -6.70 3.88
C VAL A 105 15.45 -7.14 5.30
N LEU A 106 14.19 -7.47 5.57
CA LEU A 106 13.78 -8.11 6.83
C LEU A 106 14.57 -9.41 7.09
N LYS A 107 15.01 -10.09 6.03
CA LYS A 107 15.77 -11.34 6.12
C LYS A 107 17.29 -11.15 6.29
N ILE A 108 17.84 -9.98 5.93
CA ILE A 108 19.30 -9.75 5.85
C ILE A 108 19.81 -8.75 6.90
N CYS A 109 19.07 -7.67 7.17
CA CYS A 109 19.58 -6.56 7.99
C CYS A 109 19.12 -6.61 9.45
N PHE A 110 17.96 -7.23 9.71
CA PHE A 110 17.41 -7.31 11.05
C PHE A 110 17.33 -8.75 11.55
N GLN A 111 18.26 -9.10 12.43
CA GLN A 111 18.02 -10.02 13.55
C GLN A 111 16.94 -9.43 14.50
N ILE A 112 15.88 -8.79 13.99
CA ILE A 112 14.67 -8.55 14.78
C ILE A 112 13.91 -9.86 14.69
N PRO A 113 13.73 -10.54 15.81
CA PRO A 113 13.22 -11.88 15.76
C PRO A 113 11.78 -11.86 15.24
N LEU A 114 11.55 -12.70 14.22
CA LEU A 114 10.26 -12.92 13.55
C LEU A 114 9.15 -13.43 14.51
N TYR A 115 9.42 -13.57 15.82
CA TYR A 115 8.48 -14.12 16.79
C TYR A 115 7.34 -13.17 17.19
N ASN A 116 7.35 -11.91 16.77
CA ASN A 116 6.33 -10.92 17.17
C ASN A 116 5.57 -10.26 16.02
N TYR A 117 5.87 -10.62 14.76
CA TYR A 117 5.19 -10.04 13.59
C TYR A 117 4.04 -10.91 13.10
N ASN A 118 3.03 -10.22 12.55
CA ASN A 118 1.70 -10.70 12.23
C ASN A 118 1.65 -12.11 11.56
N PRO A 119 0.91 -13.10 12.12
CA PRO A 119 0.74 -14.41 11.48
C PRO A 119 0.05 -14.34 10.10
N PHE A 120 -0.69 -13.26 9.80
CA PHE A 120 -1.33 -13.05 8.51
C PHE A 120 -0.33 -12.85 7.36
N LEU A 121 0.80 -12.19 7.60
CA LEU A 121 1.83 -11.92 6.58
C LEU A 121 2.91 -13.00 6.50
N LEU A 122 3.07 -13.80 7.57
CA LEU A 122 4.22 -14.71 7.75
C LEU A 122 3.85 -16.20 7.79
N ASN A 123 2.57 -16.59 7.60
CA ASN A 123 2.15 -17.99 7.72
C ASN A 123 2.77 -18.95 6.68
N GLY A 124 3.38 -18.43 5.60
CA GLY A 124 4.06 -19.22 4.57
C GLY A 124 5.56 -19.48 4.81
N TYR A 125 6.18 -18.88 5.83
CA TYR A 125 7.63 -18.99 6.09
C TYR A 125 7.98 -19.87 7.30
N LYS A 126 7.00 -20.61 7.84
CA LYS A 126 7.18 -21.57 8.94
C LYS A 126 7.58 -22.98 8.48
N THR A 127 8.10 -23.16 7.26
CA THR A 127 8.80 -24.42 6.93
C THR A 127 10.26 -24.29 7.35
N PRO A 128 10.75 -25.12 8.28
CA PRO A 128 12.18 -25.18 8.53
C PRO A 128 12.86 -25.65 7.22
N MET A 129 13.80 -24.86 6.72
CA MET A 129 14.85 -25.42 5.86
C MET A 129 15.55 -26.49 6.71
N LEU A 130 15.38 -27.75 6.31
CA LEU A 130 16.29 -28.84 6.65
C LEU A 130 17.69 -28.49 6.12
#